data_AF-A0A8S3I9Z4-F1
#
_entry.id   AF-A0A8S3I9Z4-F1
#
_cell.length_a   1.000
_cell.length_b   1.000
_cell.length_c   1.000
_cell.angle_alpha   90.00
_cell.angle_beta   90.00
_cell.angle_gamma   90.00
#
_symmetry.space_group_name_H-M   'P 1'
#
loop_
_entity.id
_entity.type
_entity.pdbx_description
1 polymer ?
#
loop_
_entity_poly.entity_id
_entity_poly.type
_entity_poly.pdbx_seq_one_letter_code
_entity_poly.pdbx_strand_id
1 'polypeptide(L)'
;MSDEEDKLIFILAATLSPDEFEDKIFFENNALCPNSSNQFYEIGQVKNQLLVVQSIVIGGRTRQVKKIMAYKSIWMQTNYYRPMQRLAYRFSPQGQREEALRRAAISEACVIS
;
A
#
# COMPACT_ATOMS: atom_id res chain seq x y z
N MET A 1 -15.88 -6.55 7.69
CA MET A 1 -14.82 -7.34 7.03
C MET A 1 -14.38 -8.40 8.02
N SER A 2 -14.25 -9.64 7.56
CA SER A 2 -13.77 -10.76 8.37
C SER A 2 -12.24 -10.77 8.44
N ASP A 3 -11.69 -11.40 9.48
CA ASP A 3 -10.22 -11.55 9.61
C ASP A 3 -9.58 -12.27 8.40
N GLU A 4 -10.33 -13.14 7.73
CA GLU A 4 -9.86 -13.84 6.52
C GLU A 4 -9.78 -12.91 5.30
N GLU A 5 -10.75 -12.02 5.12
CA GLU A 5 -10.70 -11.02 4.05
C GLU A 5 -9.50 -10.07 4.23
N ASP A 6 -9.24 -9.63 5.46
CA ASP A 6 -8.11 -8.73 5.76
C ASP A 6 -6.76 -9.42 5.48
N LYS A 7 -6.63 -10.72 5.77
CA LYS A 7 -5.43 -11.51 5.43
C LYS A 7 -5.22 -11.62 3.92
N LEU A 8 -6.29 -11.89 3.17
CA LEU A 8 -6.22 -11.98 1.71
C LEU A 8 -5.80 -10.64 1.09
N ILE A 9 -6.36 -9.53 1.59
CA ILE A 9 -5.96 -8.18 1.17
C ILE A 9 -4.49 -7.92 1.49
N PHE A 10 -4.02 -8.29 2.68
CA PHE A 10 -2.63 -8.14 3.06
C PHE A 10 -1.67 -8.93 2.15
N ILE A 11 -1.99 -10.19 1.85
CA ILE A 11 -1.19 -11.01 0.93
C ILE A 11 -1.17 -10.41 -0.47
N LEU A 12 -2.33 -9.97 -0.97
CA LEU A 12 -2.42 -9.33 -2.28
C LEU A 12 -1.62 -8.03 -2.33
N ALA A 13 -1.72 -7.18 -1.30
CA ALA A 13 -0.99 -5.93 -1.21
C ALA A 13 0.53 -6.13 -1.07
N ALA A 14 0.96 -7.20 -0.39
CA ALA A 14 2.37 -7.59 -0.34
C ALA A 14 2.87 -8.09 -1.71
N THR A 15 2.06 -8.85 -2.42
CA THR A 15 2.38 -9.35 -3.78
C THR A 15 2.47 -8.21 -4.80
N LEU A 16 1.69 -7.15 -4.60
CA LEU A 16 1.69 -5.93 -5.42
C LEU A 16 2.44 -4.80 -4.72
N SER A 17 3.59 -5.09 -4.11
CA SER A 17 4.40 -4.07 -3.43
C SER A 17 4.75 -2.92 -4.37
N PRO A 18 4.67 -1.66 -3.93
CA PRO A 18 5.16 -0.50 -4.65
C PRO A 18 6.60 -0.66 -5.14
N ASP A 19 7.45 -1.40 -4.41
CA ASP A 19 8.84 -1.67 -4.81
C ASP A 19 8.94 -2.35 -6.18
N GLU A 20 7.96 -3.18 -6.55
CA GLU A 20 7.91 -3.82 -7.87
C GLU A 20 7.60 -2.84 -9.00
N PHE A 21 7.06 -1.66 -8.66
CA PHE A 21 6.52 -0.64 -9.56
C PHE A 21 7.31 0.68 -9.53
N GLU A 22 8.19 0.84 -8.54
CA GLU A 22 9.06 2.00 -8.36
C GLU A 22 9.95 2.18 -9.59
N ASP A 23 10.17 3.44 -9.97
CA ASP A 23 10.90 3.87 -11.17
C ASP A 23 10.36 3.32 -12.51
N LYS A 24 9.23 2.61 -12.50
CA LYS A 24 8.54 2.09 -13.70
C LYS A 24 7.25 2.85 -13.93
N ILE A 25 6.38 2.84 -12.91
CA ILE A 25 5.07 3.51 -12.95
C ILE A 25 4.80 4.37 -11.71
N PHE A 26 5.53 4.16 -10.62
CA PHE A 26 5.51 5.01 -9.43
C PHE A 26 6.84 5.74 -9.33
N PHE A 27 6.77 7.05 -9.12
CA PHE A 27 7.95 7.92 -9.05
C PHE A 27 7.82 8.86 -7.86
N GLU A 28 8.76 8.78 -6.91
CA GLU A 28 8.87 9.80 -5.88
C GLU A 28 9.36 11.12 -6.50
N ASN A 29 8.47 12.11 -6.61
CA ASN A 29 8.81 13.41 -7.19
C ASN A 29 7.92 14.53 -6.63
N ASN A 30 8.50 15.32 -5.72
CA ASN A 30 7.81 16.44 -5.08
C ASN A 30 7.44 17.57 -6.06
N ALA A 31 8.24 17.80 -7.10
CA ALA A 31 8.01 18.87 -8.08
C ALA A 31 6.79 18.58 -8.96
N LEU A 32 6.52 17.30 -9.22
CA LEU A 32 5.31 16.83 -9.92
C LEU A 32 4.07 16.77 -9.03
N CYS A 33 4.20 17.12 -7.74
CA CYS A 33 3.10 17.08 -6.78
C CYS A 33 3.03 18.37 -5.95
N PRO A 34 2.92 19.58 -6.53
CA PRO A 34 2.98 20.81 -5.75
C PRO A 34 1.83 20.91 -4.73
N ASN A 35 0.60 20.63 -5.17
CA ASN A 35 -0.63 20.86 -4.40
C ASN A 35 -1.26 19.59 -3.82
N SER A 36 -0.65 18.42 -4.02
CA SER A 36 -1.17 17.15 -3.51
C SER A 36 -0.01 16.24 -3.06
N SER A 37 -0.34 15.13 -2.41
CA SER A 37 0.64 14.13 -1.97
C SER A 37 0.90 13.05 -3.03
N ASN A 38 0.02 12.90 -4.03
CA ASN A 38 0.23 12.15 -5.27
C ASN A 38 -0.53 12.77 -6.45
N GLN A 39 -0.10 12.46 -7.67
CA GLN A 39 -0.77 12.84 -8.93
C GLN A 39 -0.56 11.78 -10.01
N PHE A 40 -1.55 11.64 -10.89
CA PHE A 40 -1.47 10.74 -12.04
C PHE A 40 -1.24 11.52 -13.33
N TYR A 41 -0.32 11.03 -14.16
CA TYR A 41 0.04 11.65 -15.42
C TYR A 41 -0.06 10.65 -16.56
N GLU A 42 -0.52 11.08 -17.73
CA GLU A 42 -0.35 10.32 -18.96
C GLU A 42 1.12 10.35 -19.40
N ILE A 43 1.60 9.27 -20.03
CA ILE A 43 3.01 9.18 -20.46
C ILE A 43 3.43 10.40 -21.26
N GLY A 44 2.58 10.87 -22.18
CA GLY A 44 2.88 12.04 -23.03
C GLY A 44 3.15 13.33 -22.25
N GLN A 45 2.62 13.48 -21.03
CA GLN A 45 2.77 14.69 -20.22
C GLN A 45 4.12 14.75 -19.50
N VAL A 46 4.78 13.61 -19.29
CA VAL A 46 6.00 13.49 -18.46
C VAL A 46 7.23 12.98 -19.23
N LYS A 47 7.09 12.72 -20.54
CA LYS A 47 8.16 12.15 -21.40
C LYS A 47 9.51 12.86 -21.32
N ASN A 48 9.53 14.17 -21.05
CA ASN A 48 10.76 14.97 -20.97
C ASN A 48 11.33 15.09 -19.56
N GLN A 49 10.61 14.62 -18.53
CA GLN A 49 10.98 14.78 -17.12
C GLN A 49 11.27 13.44 -16.43
N LEU A 50 10.71 12.34 -16.95
CA LEU A 50 10.86 11.00 -16.38
C LEU A 50 11.08 9.95 -17.49
N LEU A 51 11.96 8.98 -17.22
CA LEU A 51 12.13 7.81 -18.06
C LEU A 51 11.00 6.81 -17.75
N VAL A 52 9.94 6.82 -18.55
CA VAL A 52 8.76 5.96 -18.35
C VAL A 52 8.81 4.75 -19.28
N VAL A 53 8.66 3.56 -18.72
CA VAL A 53 8.53 2.32 -19.49
C VAL A 53 7.17 2.26 -20.20
N GLN A 54 7.14 1.76 -21.43
CA GLN A 54 5.89 1.65 -22.20
C GLN A 54 5.00 0.50 -21.72
N SER A 55 5.60 -0.55 -21.14
CA SER A 55 4.88 -1.73 -20.65
C SER A 55 5.55 -2.37 -19.45
N ILE A 56 4.77 -3.07 -18.63
CA ILE A 56 5.21 -3.83 -17.46
C ILE A 56 4.56 -5.21 -17.43
N VAL A 57 5.18 -6.16 -16.74
CA VAL A 57 4.62 -7.50 -16.52
C VAL A 57 3.98 -7.55 -15.14
N ILE A 58 2.69 -7.88 -15.08
CA ILE A 58 1.95 -8.10 -13.82
C ILE A 58 1.27 -9.47 -13.91
N GLY A 59 1.56 -10.35 -12.95
CA GLY A 59 0.97 -11.69 -12.91
C GLY A 59 1.22 -12.49 -14.21
N GLY A 60 2.43 -12.40 -14.76
CA GLY A 60 2.82 -13.07 -16.01
C GLY A 60 2.22 -12.49 -17.29
N ARG A 61 1.47 -11.37 -17.19
CA ARG A 61 0.86 -10.71 -18.36
C ARG A 61 1.49 -9.35 -18.60
N THR A 62 1.92 -9.12 -19.83
CA THR A 62 2.36 -7.78 -20.26
C THR A 62 1.16 -6.83 -20.34
N ARG A 63 1.35 -5.63 -19.79
CA ARG A 63 0.35 -4.56 -19.74
C ARG A 63 0.98 -3.25 -20.23
N GLN A 64 0.28 -2.56 -21.11
CA GLN A 64 0.69 -1.24 -21.58
C GLN A 64 0.43 -0.20 -20.48
N VAL A 65 1.46 0.60 -20.19
CA VAL A 65 1.35 1.71 -19.25
C VAL A 65 0.59 2.83 -19.95
N LYS A 66 -0.49 3.31 -19.33
CA LYS A 66 -1.25 4.48 -19.82
C LYS A 66 -0.97 5.71 -18.98
N LYS A 67 -0.83 5.51 -17.67
CA LYS A 67 -0.57 6.54 -16.69
C LYS A 67 0.49 6.07 -15.71
N ILE A 68 1.23 7.04 -15.20
CA ILE A 68 2.14 6.88 -14.07
C ILE A 68 1.61 7.67 -12.88
N MET A 69 2.12 7.36 -11.69
CA MET A 69 1.86 8.13 -10.48
C MET A 69 3.16 8.78 -10.02
N ALA A 70 3.15 10.10 -9.90
CA ALA A 70 4.14 10.80 -9.09
C ALA A 70 3.61 10.91 -7.66
N TYR A 71 4.48 10.78 -6.67
CA TYR A 71 4.10 10.89 -5.27
C TYR A 71 5.16 11.57 -4.42
N LYS A 72 4.74 12.07 -3.24
CA LYS A 72 5.64 12.47 -2.15
C LYS A 72 5.78 11.31 -1.19
N SER A 73 6.95 11.06 -0.60
CA SER A 73 7.16 9.97 0.37
C SER A 73 6.07 9.83 1.45
N ILE A 74 5.50 10.95 1.93
CA ILE A 74 4.39 10.94 2.90
C ILE A 74 3.16 10.16 2.43
N TRP A 75 2.88 10.15 1.11
CA TRP A 75 1.77 9.41 0.53
C TRP A 75 1.98 7.90 0.68
N MET A 76 3.16 7.39 0.29
CA MET A 76 3.48 5.96 0.44
C MET A 76 3.52 5.54 1.90
N GLN A 77 4.09 6.38 2.77
CA GLN A 77 4.10 6.13 4.21
C GLN A 77 2.69 5.97 4.79
N THR A 78 1.78 6.86 4.39
CA THR A 78 0.42 6.90 4.94
C THR A 78 -0.46 5.79 4.36
N ASN A 79 -0.34 5.52 3.06
CA ASN A 79 -1.29 4.67 2.33
C ASN A 79 -0.79 3.24 2.10
N TYR A 80 0.51 2.98 2.22
CA TYR A 80 1.07 1.64 2.03
C TYR A 80 1.86 1.18 3.25
N TYR A 81 3.00 1.82 3.56
CA TYR A 81 3.94 1.28 4.56
C TYR A 81 3.34 1.17 5.96
N ARG A 82 2.72 2.23 6.50
CA ARG A 82 2.10 2.18 7.84
C ARG A 82 0.91 1.20 7.91
N PRO A 83 -0.03 1.17 6.95
CA PRO A 83 -1.04 0.12 6.89
C PRO A 83 -0.45 -1.30 6.88
N MET A 84 0.55 -1.55 6.04
CA MET A 84 1.20 -2.87 5.93
C MET A 84 1.89 -3.27 7.23
N GLN A 85 2.60 -2.35 7.90
CA GLN A 85 3.20 -2.59 9.22
C GLN A 85 2.14 -2.94 10.28
N ARG A 86 1.02 -2.21 10.31
CA ARG A 86 -0.09 -2.49 11.25
C ARG A 86 -0.71 -3.86 11.01
N LEU A 87 -0.94 -4.23 9.75
CA LEU A 87 -1.48 -5.54 9.39
C LEU A 87 -0.49 -6.66 9.70
N ALA A 88 0.79 -6.46 9.37
CA ALA A 88 1.85 -7.41 9.71
C ALA A 88 1.93 -7.65 11.23
N TYR A 89 1.82 -6.58 12.03
CA TYR A 89 1.75 -6.70 13.48
C TYR A 89 0.51 -7.46 13.94
N ARG A 90 -0.67 -7.07 13.47
CA ARG A 90 -1.95 -7.73 13.82
C ARG A 90 -1.95 -9.22 13.50
N PHE A 91 -1.33 -9.62 12.39
CA PHE A 91 -1.23 -11.03 11.96
C PHE A 91 -0.01 -11.76 12.53
N SER A 92 0.87 -11.09 13.27
CA SER A 92 1.96 -11.73 14.00
C SER A 92 1.44 -12.50 15.22
N PRO A 93 2.17 -13.52 15.70
CA PRO A 93 1.82 -14.22 16.94
C PRO A 93 1.68 -13.28 18.15
N GLN A 94 2.48 -12.22 18.20
CA GLN A 94 2.45 -11.23 19.27
C GLN A 94 1.15 -10.41 19.22
N GLY A 95 0.82 -9.84 18.05
CA GLY A 95 -0.40 -9.06 17.88
C GLY A 95 -1.67 -9.87 18.12
N GLN A 96 -1.70 -11.14 17.70
CA GLN A 96 -2.84 -12.02 17.97
C GLN A 96 -3.00 -12.32 19.47
N ARG A 97 -1.89 -12.53 20.19
CA ARG A 97 -1.91 -12.75 21.64
C ARG A 97 -2.44 -11.52 22.38
N GLU A 98 -1.95 -10.34 22.03
CA GLU A 98 -2.40 -9.09 22.65
C GLU A 98 -3.88 -8.81 22.39
N GLU A 99 -4.36 -9.04 21.17
CA GLU A 99 -5.78 -8.88 20.85
C GLU A 99 -6.65 -9.90 21.60
N ALA A 100 -6.21 -11.14 21.75
CA ALA A 100 -6.92 -12.15 22.55
C ALA A 100 -7.01 -11.74 24.03
N LEU A 101 -5.91 -11.24 24.62
CA LEU A 101 -5.89 -10.72 25.99
C LEU A 101 -6.81 -9.52 26.15
N ARG A 102 -6.80 -8.59 25.18
CA ARG A 102 -7.68 -7.42 25.18
C ARG A 102 -9.16 -7.82 25.11
N ARG A 103 -9.51 -8.77 24.25
CA ARG A 103 -10.89 -9.30 24.14
C ARG A 103 -11.34 -9.99 25.43
N ALA A 104 -10.47 -10.78 26.05
CA ALA A 104 -10.77 -11.42 27.33
C ALA A 104 -11.04 -10.38 28.44
N ALA A 105 -10.19 -9.35 28.56
CA ALA A 105 -10.37 -8.30 29.56
C ALA A 105 -11.67 -7.49 29.36
N ILE A 106 -12.05 -7.20 28.10
CA ILE A 106 -13.32 -6.52 27.79
C ILE A 106 -14.51 -7.42 28.16
N SER A 107 -14.43 -8.72 27.86
CA SER A 107 -15.47 -9.68 28.23
C SER A 107 -15.64 -9.76 29.75
N GLU A 108 -14.54 -9.83 30.51
CA GLU A 108 -14.60 -9.85 31.98
C GLU A 108 -15.19 -8.56 32.55
N ALA A 109 -14.81 -7.39 32.03
CA ALA A 109 -15.38 -6.11 32.45
C ALA A 109 -16.90 -6.01 32.20
N CYS A 110 -17.39 -6.63 31.11
CA CYS A 110 -18.81 -6.64 30.77
C CYS A 110 -19.64 -7.63 31.60
N VAL A 111 -19.01 -8.61 32.25
CA VAL A 111 -19.68 -9.63 33.10
C VAL A 111 -19.83 -9.16 34.56
N ILE A 112 -19.07 -8.14 34.98
CA ILE A 112 -19.08 -7.58 36.35
C ILE A 112 -20.02 -6.36 36.47
N SER A 113 -20.66 -5.92 35.37
CA SER A 113 -21.64 -4.81 35.33
C SER A 113 -23.07 -5.33 35.24
#